data_AF-A0A9D9SRR4-F1
#
_entry.id   AF-A0A9D9SRR4-F1
#
_cell.length_a   1.000
_cell.length_b   1.000
_cell.length_c   1.000
_cell.angle_alpha   90.00
_cell.angle_beta   90.00
_cell.angle_gamma   90.00
#
_symmetry.space_group_name_H-M   'P 1'
#
loop_
_entity.id
_entity.type
_entity.pdbx_description
1 polymer ?
#
loop_
_entity_poly.entity_id
_entity_poly.type
_entity_poly.pdbx_seq_one_letter_code
_entity_poly.pdbx_strand_id
1 'polypeptide(L)' 'MRFVNLDRDGVINQDCAEYIRSAGEWQRVAGSIEAIADLHRAGFAIVGGAAGGRIGGH' A
#
# COMPACT_ATOMS: atom_id res chain seq x y z
N MET A 1 14.89 -13.99 -8.89
CA MET A 1 14.06 -13.29 -7.88
C MET A 1 12.71 -12.96 -8.52
N ARG A 2 11.62 -12.99 -7.75
CA ARG A 2 10.27 -12.63 -8.23
C ARG A 2 9.81 -11.37 -7.50
N PHE A 3 9.22 -10.44 -8.23
CA PHE A 3 8.73 -9.18 -7.69
C PHE A 3 7.23 -9.06 -7.87
N VAL A 4 6.57 -8.50 -6.88
CA VAL A 4 5.18 -8.05 -6.96
C VAL A 4 5.15 -6.56 -6.63
N ASN A 5 4.55 -5.78 -7.52
CA ASN A 5 4.26 -4.36 -7.26
C ASN A 5 2.83 -4.27 -6.74
N LEU A 6 2.66 -3.70 -5.55
CA LEU A 6 1.36 -3.45 -4.95
C LEU A 6 1.10 -1.95 -4.91
N ASP A 7 -0.09 -1.55 -5.36
CA ASP A 7 -0.58 -0.19 -5.16
C ASP A 7 -0.98 0.03 -3.70
N ARG A 8 -1.14 1.28 -3.29
CA ARG A 8 -1.47 1.67 -1.93
C ARG A 8 -2.99 1.70 -1.72
N ASP A 9 -3.69 2.55 -2.46
CA ASP A 9 -5.12 2.80 -2.29
C ASP A 9 -5.95 1.76 -3.05
N GLY A 10 -7.02 1.25 -2.41
CA GLY A 10 -7.84 0.17 -2.94
C GLY A 10 -7.20 -1.23 -2.86
N VAL A 11 -5.88 -1.34 -2.61
CA VAL A 11 -5.16 -2.62 -2.51
C VAL A 11 -4.69 -2.89 -1.08
N ILE A 12 -3.93 -1.98 -0.48
CA ILE A 12 -3.39 -2.13 0.88
C ILE A 12 -4.29 -1.42 1.89
N ASN A 13 -4.64 -0.16 1.62
CA ASN A 13 -5.69 0.55 2.35
C ASN A 13 -6.93 0.73 1.49
N GLN A 14 -8.06 0.90 2.16
CA GLN A 14 -9.29 1.27 1.49
C GLN A 14 -9.07 2.51 0.64
N ASP A 15 -9.66 2.50 -0.54
CA ASP A 15 -9.65 3.65 -1.43
C ASP A 15 -10.50 4.76 -0.80
N CYS A 16 -9.97 5.97 -0.79
CA CYS A 16 -10.67 7.15 -0.32
C CYS A 16 -10.58 8.21 -1.42
N ALA A 17 -11.73 8.59 -1.97
CA ALA A 17 -11.83 9.65 -2.98
C ALA A 17 -11.32 11.01 -2.47
N GLU A 18 -11.37 11.21 -1.15
CA GLU A 18 -10.71 12.29 -0.45
C GLU A 18 -9.38 11.78 0.09
N TYR A 19 -8.25 12.34 -0.37
CA TYR A 19 -6.89 12.02 0.08
C TYR A 19 -6.86 11.66 1.58
N ILE A 20 -6.29 10.51 1.96
CA ILE A 20 -6.02 10.18 3.36
C ILE A 20 -5.06 11.24 3.92
N ARG A 21 -5.55 12.13 4.80
CA ARG A 21 -4.84 13.34 5.27
C ARG A 21 -4.13 13.12 6.59
N SER A 22 -4.34 11.97 7.24
CA SER A 22 -3.75 11.65 8.53
C SER A 22 -3.52 10.14 8.70
N ALA A 23 -2.56 9.76 9.55
CA ALA A 23 -2.30 8.35 9.87
C ALA A 23 -3.51 7.65 10.53
N GLY A 24 -4.43 8.41 11.14
CA GLY A 24 -5.64 7.87 11.77
C GLY A 24 -6.75 7.51 10.78
N GLU A 25 -6.68 8.01 9.54
CA GLU A 25 -7.62 7.67 8.45
C GLU A 25 -7.22 6.40 7.69
N TRP A 26 -6.03 5.85 7.98
CA TRP A 26 -5.57 4.63 7.36
C TRP A 26 -6.44 3.45 7.80
N GLN A 27 -7.23 2.91 6.87
CA GLN A 27 -8.00 1.69 7.08
C GLN A 27 -7.51 0.63 6.11
N ARG A 28 -7.01 -0.50 6.64
CA ARG A 28 -6.57 -1.62 5.80
C ARG A 28 -7.73 -2.19 4.99
N VAL A 29 -7.44 -2.62 3.76
CA VAL A 29 -8.33 -3.56 3.05
C VAL A 29 -8.28 -4.89 3.80
N ALA A 30 -9.45 -5.50 4.04
CA ALA A 30 -9.52 -6.79 4.71
C ALA A 30 -8.71 -7.85 3.94
N GLY A 31 -7.84 -8.60 4.62
CA GLY A 31 -7.01 -9.63 4.00
C GLY A 31 -5.73 -9.13 3.32
N SER A 32 -5.55 -7.82 3.13
CA SER A 32 -4.38 -7.27 2.42
C SER A 32 -3.05 -7.58 3.12
N ILE A 33 -3.01 -7.49 4.45
CA ILE A 33 -1.81 -7.76 5.25
C ILE A 33 -1.48 -9.25 5.23
N GLU A 34 -2.50 -10.09 5.32
CA GLU A 34 -2.38 -11.54 5.26
C GLU A 34 -1.85 -11.98 3.88
N ALA A 35 -2.36 -11.40 2.79
CA ALA A 35 -1.88 -11.64 1.43
C ALA A 35 -0.42 -11.20 1.22
N ILE A 36 -0.04 -10.04 1.76
CA ILE A 36 1.36 -9.55 1.77
C ILE A 36 2.28 -10.53 2.49
N ALA A 37 1.85 -11.05 3.65
CA ALA A 37 2.63 -12.02 4.41
C ALA A 37 2.82 -13.33 3.62
N ASP A 38 1.79 -13.79 2.92
CA ASP A 38 1.86 -15.01 2.11
C ASP A 38 2.75 -14.82 0.87
N LEU A 39 2.71 -13.66 0.22
CA LEU A 39 3.63 -13.31 -0.87
C LEU A 39 5.09 -13.30 -0.39
N HIS A 40 5.35 -12.70 0.76
CA HIS A 40 6.69 -12.69 1.35
C HIS A 40 7.18 -14.11 1.68
N ARG A 41 6.33 -14.93 2.30
CA ARG A 41 6.64 -16.36 2.59
C ARG A 41 6.89 -17.18 1.33
N ALA A 42 6.20 -16.86 0.24
CA ALA A 42 6.39 -17.50 -1.06
C ALA A 42 7.66 -17.01 -1.81
N GLY A 43 8.46 -16.12 -1.21
CA GLY A 43 9.73 -15.66 -1.75
C GLY A 43 9.60 -14.52 -2.78
N PHE A 44 8.48 -13.78 -2.76
CA PHE A 44 8.35 -12.56 -3.55
C PHE A 44 8.93 -11.37 -2.80
N ALA A 45 9.71 -10.56 -3.53
CA ALA A 45 10.08 -9.23 -3.08
C ALA A 45 8.94 -8.27 -3.39
N ILE A 46 8.44 -7.59 -2.36
CA ILE A 46 7.29 -6.68 -2.46
C ILE A 46 7.83 -5.27 -2.65
N VAL A 47 7.37 -4.60 -3.71
CA VAL A 47 7.74 -3.22 -4.04
C VAL A 47 6.49 -2.37 -3.91
N GLY A 48 6.55 -1.36 -3.04
CA GLY A 48 5.48 -0.36 -2.90
C GLY A 48 5.73 0.80 -3.85
N GLY A 49 4.81 1.05 -4.77
CA GLY A 49 4.83 2.23 -5.63
C GLY A 49 4.06 3.37 -5.00
N ALA A 50 4.73 4.44 -4.56
CA ALA A 50 4.06 5.72 -4.33
C ALA A 50 4.03 6.49 -5.65
N ALA A 51 2.86 6.61 -6.28
CA ALA A 51 2.69 7.58 -7.35
C ALA A 51 2.84 8.98 -6.73
N GLY A 52 3.85 9.74 -7.17
CA GLY A 52 4.29 10.98 -6.51
C GLY A 52 3.26 12.12 -6.48
N GLY A 53 3.33 12.94 -5.43
CA GLY A 53 2.63 14.22 -5.29
C GLY A 53 3.08 15.04 -4.07
N ARG A 54 4.17 15.82 -4.25
CA ARG A 54 4.78 16.89 -3.39
C ARG A 54 5.05 16.60 -1.90
N ILE A 55 6.32 16.30 -1.60
CA ILE A 55 6.98 16.86 -0.41
C ILE A 55 7.32 18.34 -0.67
N GLY A 56 6.36 19.23 -0.44
CA GLY A 56 6.56 20.67 -0.52
C GLY A 56 6.67 21.25 0.89
N GLY A 57 7.90 21.36 1.40
CA GLY A 57 8.18 22.25 2.52
C GLY A 57 8.09 23.70 2.05
N HIS A 58 7.16 24.44 2.61
CA HIS A 58 7.18 25.87 2.96
C HIS A 58 5.93 26.15 3.80
#